data_AF-A0A942C8W2-F1
#
_entry.id   AF-A0A942C8W2-F1
#
_cell.length_a   1.000
_cell.length_b   1.000
_cell.length_c   1.000
_cell.angle_alpha   90.00
_cell.angle_beta   90.00
_cell.angle_gamma   90.00
#
_symmetry.space_group_name_H-M   'P 1'
#
loop_
_entity.id
_entity.type
_entity.pdbx_description
1 polymer ?
#
loop_
_entity_poly.entity_id
_entity_poly.type
_entity_poly.pdbx_seq_one_letter_code
_entity_poly.pdbx_strand_id
1 'polypeptide(L)'
;MTVTVELEPEVERTAAEQAKAEGVPLTEYVASVVREAIFKRQRVRQLAEKSFDEILQPFRDEVEASGISDEDLDSLFRQARREASQARRKQ
;
A
#
# COMPACT_ATOMS: atom_id res chain seq x y z
N MET A 1 -6.94 7.47 -26.42
CA MET A 1 -7.69 8.68 -26.03
C MET A 1 -6.70 9.62 -25.35
N THR A 2 -6.73 10.92 -25.65
CA THR A 2 -5.79 11.90 -25.10
C THR A 2 -6.51 12.84 -24.15
N VAL A 3 -5.90 13.11 -22.99
CA VAL A 3 -6.39 14.06 -21.99
C VAL A 3 -5.27 15.06 -21.73
N THR A 4 -5.59 16.35 -21.78
CA THR A 4 -4.67 17.43 -21.42
C THR A 4 -5.02 17.90 -20.01
N VAL A 5 -4.02 18.08 -19.15
CA VAL A 5 -4.20 18.53 -17.77
C VAL A 5 -3.22 19.67 -17.52
N GLU A 6 -3.72 20.79 -17.01
CA GLU A 6 -2.88 21.88 -16.54
C GLU A 6 -2.51 21.62 -15.07
N LEU A 7 -1.22 21.72 -14.76
CA LEU A 7 -0.69 21.50 -13.43
C LEU A 7 -0.40 22.85 -12.76
N GLU A 8 -0.60 22.91 -11.45
CA GLU A 8 -0.10 24.05 -10.68
C GLU A 8 1.44 24.10 -10.76
N PRO A 9 2.07 25.29 -10.79
CA PRO A 9 3.51 25.41 -11.01
C PRO A 9 4.37 24.60 -10.02
N GLU A 10 3.94 24.50 -8.76
CA GLU A 10 4.64 23.72 -7.73
C GLU A 10 4.57 22.21 -8.01
N VAL A 11 3.41 21.73 -8.47
CA VAL A 11 3.20 20.32 -8.84
C VAL A 11 4.00 19.96 -10.08
N GLU A 12 3.99 20.82 -11.10
CA GLU A 12 4.78 20.62 -12.32
C GLU A 12 6.27 20.55 -12.01
N ARG A 13 6.78 21.48 -11.20
CA ARG A 13 8.18 21.50 -10.78
C ARG A 13 8.56 20.23 -10.03
N THR A 14 7.73 19.82 -9.07
CA THR A 14 7.97 18.61 -8.29
C THR A 14 7.97 17.37 -9.20
N ALA A 15 7.01 17.27 -10.12
CA ALA A 15 6.96 16.17 -11.08
C ALA A 15 8.20 16.13 -12.00
N ALA A 16 8.69 17.29 -12.43
CA ALA A 16 9.91 17.38 -13.25
C ALA A 16 11.17 16.96 -12.47
N GLU A 17 11.29 17.34 -11.21
CA GLU A 17 12.39 16.93 -10.33
C GLU A 17 12.40 15.40 -10.12
N GLN A 18 11.24 14.79 -9.88
CA GLN A 18 11.11 13.34 -9.71
C GLN A 18 11.37 12.58 -11.01
N ALA A 19 10.80 13.02 -12.14
CA ALA A 19 11.06 12.43 -13.46
C ALA A 19 12.56 12.42 -13.79
N LYS A 20 13.25 13.53 -13.49
CA LYS A 20 14.71 13.63 -13.65
C LYS A 20 15.47 12.67 -12.74
N ALA A 21 15.05 12.53 -11.48
CA ALA A 21 15.68 11.60 -10.53
C ALA A 21 15.52 10.13 -10.98
N GLU A 22 14.39 9.80 -11.60
CA GLU A 22 14.10 8.47 -12.14
C GLU A 22 14.66 8.25 -13.56
N GLY A 23 15.19 9.30 -14.20
CA GLY A 23 15.78 9.21 -15.54
C GLY A 23 14.74 9.03 -16.66
N VAL A 24 13.49 9.41 -16.42
CA VAL A 24 12.38 9.26 -17.37
C VAL A 24 11.85 10.61 -17.86
N PRO A 25 11.24 10.68 -19.05
CA PRO A 25 10.55 11.88 -19.50
C PRO A 25 9.40 12.28 -18.56
N LEU A 26 9.18 13.59 -18.39
CA LEU A 26 8.09 14.12 -17.55
C LEU A 26 6.72 13.56 -17.94
N THR A 27 6.46 13.40 -19.23
CA THR A 27 5.20 12.84 -19.74
C THR A 27 5.00 11.38 -19.31
N GLU A 28 6.07 10.58 -19.32
CA GLU A 28 6.03 9.19 -18.88
C GLU A 28 5.84 9.08 -17.36
N TYR A 29 6.52 9.93 -16.60
CA TYR A 29 6.35 10.04 -15.15
C TYR A 29 4.92 10.46 -14.77
N VAL A 30 4.37 11.50 -15.39
CA VAL A 30 2.98 11.93 -15.11
C VAL A 30 2.00 10.81 -15.47
N ALA A 31 2.23 10.09 -16.58
CA ALA A 31 1.40 8.95 -16.95
C ALA A 31 1.49 7.79 -15.94
N SER A 32 2.68 7.52 -15.37
CA SER A 32 2.84 6.50 -14.32
C SER A 32 2.09 6.89 -13.04
N VAL A 33 2.24 8.13 -12.59
CA VAL A 33 1.55 8.65 -11.40
C VAL A 33 0.03 8.58 -11.55
N VAL A 34 -0.51 8.98 -12.71
CA VAL A 34 -1.96 8.89 -12.98
C VAL A 34 -2.42 7.44 -12.96
N ARG A 35 -1.67 6.53 -13.58
CA ARG A 35 -1.97 5.09 -13.58
C ARG A 35 -2.01 4.53 -12.16
N GLU A 36 -0.99 4.81 -11.35
CA GLU A 36 -0.93 4.36 -9.97
C GLU A 36 -2.07 4.92 -9.11
N ALA A 37 -2.41 6.20 -9.30
CA ALA A 37 -3.52 6.84 -8.60
C ALA A 37 -4.87 6.18 -8.92
N ILE A 38 -5.10 5.82 -10.19
CA ILE A 38 -6.32 5.11 -10.61
C ILE A 38 -6.39 3.73 -9.93
N PHE A 39 -5.32 2.92 -10.02
CA PHE A 39 -5.30 1.60 -9.40
C PHE A 39 -5.45 1.65 -7.88
N LYS A 40 -4.80 2.63 -7.23
CA LYS A 40 -4.94 2.83 -5.78
C LYS A 40 -6.38 3.18 -5.40
N ARG A 41 -7.03 4.09 -6.13
CA ARG A 41 -8.45 4.45 -5.90
C ARG A 41 -9.39 3.29 -6.17
N GLN A 42 -9.14 2.51 -7.23
CA GLN A 42 -9.92 1.30 -7.53
C GLN A 42 -9.78 0.26 -6.42
N ARG A 43 -8.56 0.03 -5.91
CA ARG A 43 -8.33 -0.91 -4.81
C ARG A 43 -9.03 -0.47 -3.53
N VAL A 44 -8.97 0.82 -3.19
CA VAL A 44 -9.69 1.38 -2.03
C VAL A 44 -11.19 1.21 -2.19
N ARG A 45 -11.74 1.44 -3.39
CA ARG A 45 -13.17 1.25 -3.66
C ARG A 45 -13.58 -0.23 -3.56
N GLN A 46 -12.82 -1.15 -4.13
CA GLN A 46 -13.09 -2.59 -4.03
C GLN A 46 -13.01 -3.09 -2.59
N LEU A 47 -12.09 -2.54 -1.77
CA LEU A 47 -12.03 -2.84 -0.35
C LEU A 47 -13.19 -2.19 0.43
N ALA A 48 -13.69 -1.03 0.00
CA ALA A 48 -14.88 -0.40 0.59
C ALA A 48 -16.18 -1.14 0.23
N GLU A 49 -16.20 -1.88 -0.89
CA GLU A 49 -17.32 -2.75 -1.27
C GLU A 49 -17.37 -4.04 -0.44
N LYS A 50 -16.24 -4.45 0.15
CA LYS A 50 -16.17 -5.59 1.07
C LYS A 50 -16.33 -5.13 2.52
N SER A 51 -17.15 -5.85 3.26
CA SER A 51 -17.18 -5.75 4.72
C SER A 51 -15.84 -6.18 5.31
N PHE A 52 -15.55 -5.70 6.53
CA PHE A 52 -14.36 -6.09 7.28
C PHE A 52 -14.27 -7.61 7.48
N ASP A 53 -15.42 -8.28 7.65
CA ASP A 53 -15.49 -9.74 7.74
C ASP A 53 -15.05 -10.43 6.44
N GLU A 54 -15.52 -9.96 5.28
CA GLU A 54 -15.10 -10.52 3.98
C GLU A 54 -13.61 -10.30 3.69
N ILE A 55 -13.02 -9.22 4.23
CA ILE A 55 -11.58 -8.96 4.13
C ILE A 55 -10.80 -9.95 5.00
N LEU A 56 -11.30 -10.26 6.20
CA LEU A 56 -10.63 -11.14 7.15
C LEU A 56 -10.89 -12.62 6.91
N GLN A 57 -11.89 -12.98 6.11
CA GLN A 57 -12.27 -14.38 5.90
C GLN A 57 -11.11 -15.28 5.48
N PRO A 58 -10.25 -14.92 4.50
CA PRO A 58 -9.13 -15.79 4.12
C PRO A 58 -8.14 -16.03 5.26
N PHE A 59 -7.92 -15.03 6.12
CA PHE A 59 -7.06 -15.17 7.29
C PHE A 59 -7.68 -16.09 8.34
N ARG A 60 -9.00 -15.97 8.58
CA ARG A 60 -9.73 -16.86 9.50
C ARG A 60 -9.67 -18.32 9.03
N ASP A 61 -9.89 -18.55 7.74
CA ASP A 61 -9.81 -19.88 7.13
C ASP A 61 -8.40 -20.49 7.29
N GLU A 62 -7.34 -19.68 7.13
CA GLU A 62 -5.96 -20.12 7.32
C GLU A 62 -5.62 -20.43 8.77
N VAL A 63 -6.08 -19.59 9.71
CA VAL A 63 -5.94 -19.84 11.16
C VAL A 63 -6.64 -21.13 11.55
N GLU A 64 -7.88 -21.34 11.12
CA GLU A 64 -8.64 -22.57 11.37
C GLU A 64 -7.94 -23.80 10.76
N ALA A 65 -7.49 -23.71 9.51
CA ALA A 65 -6.77 -24.78 8.83
C ALA A 65 -5.42 -25.13 9.49
N SER A 66 -4.75 -24.14 10.09
CA SER A 66 -3.48 -24.35 10.79
C SER A 66 -3.64 -25.09 12.13
N GLY A 67 -4.85 -25.12 12.69
CA GLY A 67 -5.13 -25.70 14.00
C GLY A 67 -4.44 -24.98 15.16
N ILE A 68 -3.94 -23.76 14.95
CA ILE A 68 -3.35 -22.93 16.00
C ILE A 68 -4.43 -22.50 17.00
N SER A 69 -4.11 -22.53 18.29
CA SER A 69 -5.01 -21.98 19.32
C SER A 69 -4.96 -20.46 19.33
N ASP A 70 -6.01 -19.82 19.87
CA ASP A 70 -6.03 -18.37 20.07
C ASP A 70 -4.87 -17.92 20.99
N GLU A 71 -4.53 -18.72 22.00
CA GLU A 71 -3.40 -18.44 22.89
C GLU A 71 -2.05 -18.48 22.17
N ASP A 72 -1.87 -19.47 21.28
CA ASP A 72 -0.63 -19.59 20.49
C ASP A 72 -0.51 -18.45 19.47
N LEU A 73 -1.63 -18.05 18.85
CA LEU A 73 -1.68 -16.93 17.93
C LEU A 73 -1.37 -15.59 18.64
N ASP A 74 -1.92 -15.36 19.84
CA ASP A 74 -1.60 -14.18 20.65
C ASP A 74 -0.12 -14.18 21.08
N SER A 75 0.41 -15.35 21.46
CA SER A 75 1.83 -15.51 21.80
C SER A 75 2.74 -15.15 20.61
N LEU A 76 2.41 -15.62 19.40
CA LEU A 76 3.13 -15.31 18.16
C LEU A 76 3.19 -13.80 17.91
N PHE A 77 2.05 -13.11 17.98
CA PHE A 77 2.00 -11.66 17.77
C PHE A 77 2.75 -10.88 18.86
N ARG A 78 2.66 -11.31 20.13
CA ARG A 78 3.40 -10.69 21.24
C ARG A 78 4.90 -10.83 21.05
N GLN A 79 5.37 -11.99 20.61
CA GLN A 79 6.79 -12.20 20.32
C GLN A 79 7.26 -11.29 19.18
N ALA A 80 6.57 -11.31 18.03
CA ALA A 80 6.92 -10.49 16.88
C ALA A 80 6.97 -8.99 17.23
N ARG A 81 6.01 -8.51 18.05
CA ARG A 81 5.99 -7.12 18.54
C ARG A 81 7.21 -6.78 19.41
N ARG A 82 7.62 -7.69 20.30
CA ARG A 82 8.81 -7.49 21.15
C ARG A 82 10.08 -7.42 20.30
N GLU A 83 10.24 -8.32 19.34
CA GLU A 83 11.39 -8.35 18.43
C GLU A 83 11.48 -7.07 17.61
N ALA A 84 10.38 -6.63 17.00
CA ALA A 84 10.33 -5.36 16.28
C ALA A 84 10.69 -4.15 17.16
N SER A 85 10.19 -4.13 18.41
CA SER A 85 10.53 -3.06 19.35
C SER A 85 12.00 -3.07 19.75
N GLN A 86 12.63 -4.25 19.87
CA GLN A 86 14.06 -4.36 20.18
C GLN A 86 14.92 -3.92 18.99
N ALA A 87 14.54 -4.29 17.77
CA ALA A 87 15.26 -3.89 16.55
C ALA A 87 15.28 -2.36 16.40
N ARG A 88 14.16 -1.69 16.63
CA ARG A 88 14.07 -0.21 16.58
C ARG A 88 14.91 0.51 17.64
N ARG A 89 15.20 -0.13 18.77
CA ARG A 89 16.05 0.45 19.83
C ARG A 89 17.55 0.23 19.60
N LYS A 90 17.91 -0.64 18.65
CA LYS A 90 19.30 -0.96 18.28
C LYS A 90 19.76 -0.21 17.02
N GLN A 91 18.86 0.52 16.35
CA GLN A 91 19.16 1.53 15.33
C GLN A 91 19.27 2.90 15.99
#